data_AF-A0ABD3MJ68-F1
#
_entry.id   AF-A0ABD3MJ68-F1
#
_cell.length_a   1.000
_cell.length_b   1.000
_cell.length_c   1.000
_cell.angle_alpha   90.00
_cell.angle_beta   90.00
_cell.angle_gamma   90.00
#
_symmetry.space_group_name_H-M   'P 1'
#
loop_
_entity.id
_entity.type
_entity.pdbx_description
1 polymer ?
#
loop_
_entity_poly.entity_id
_entity_poly.type
_entity_poly.pdbx_seq_one_letter_code
_entity_poly.pdbx_strand_id
1 'polypeptide(L)'
;MTRRPRPGSRRSIDFLLVALFLINASLTPILKKEYIFCLADGDSLEGDEDFLAEILAEQAREDEELAGMEAEVREYEAMKARQYSSGGGGMPGGDRGGAGGPKMNKMGGGASSFSKLEDDLKKKEAENAKKKAAQEEEIALQEAERIRLKREADFEAELKKMDDEQRKKAQRQKARDAKVVRRVLKAHNAGKHYAVLGIHNLELQLGPLYFFNFSFGPWTIFRVKTKEIKRVYRNLARTVHPDKNRDGRAEEAFHALETSAEILTDEKKRSDYDKRIIATRRRRNKRAMESALYVTQLAWCRSLSTLRLIKRVLGPFSTPILVVTALII
;
A
#
# COMPACT_ATOMS: atom_id res chain seq x y z
N MET A 1 -43.52 -47.37 5.19
CA MET A 1 -43.53 -46.68 6.50
C MET A 1 -42.73 -45.39 6.40
N THR A 2 -43.42 -44.26 6.26
CA THR A 2 -42.89 -42.91 6.06
C THR A 2 -42.48 -42.26 7.39
N ARG A 3 -41.22 -41.85 7.56
CA ARG A 3 -40.75 -41.08 8.73
C ARG A 3 -41.10 -39.59 8.57
N ARG A 4 -41.85 -39.03 9.53
CA ARG A 4 -42.15 -37.59 9.63
C ARG A 4 -40.93 -36.80 10.14
N PRO A 5 -40.64 -35.59 9.63
CA PRO A 5 -39.63 -34.72 10.21
C PRO A 5 -40.17 -33.96 11.45
N ARG A 6 -39.28 -33.71 12.42
CA ARG A 6 -39.57 -33.10 13.74
C ARG A 6 -39.84 -31.58 13.64
N PRO A 7 -40.75 -31.02 14.47
CA PRO A 7 -41.01 -29.58 14.51
C PRO A 7 -40.05 -28.91 15.51
N GLY A 8 -39.03 -28.21 15.03
CA GLY A 8 -38.07 -27.54 15.92
C GLY A 8 -37.33 -26.32 15.36
N SER A 9 -37.63 -25.86 14.14
CA SER A 9 -36.81 -24.84 13.46
C SER A 9 -37.52 -23.49 13.24
N ARG A 10 -38.83 -23.37 13.50
CA ARG A 10 -39.56 -22.11 13.23
C ARG A 10 -39.30 -21.04 14.28
N ARG A 11 -39.27 -21.41 15.57
CA ARG A 11 -39.08 -20.44 16.66
C ARG A 11 -37.71 -19.75 16.61
N SER A 12 -36.65 -20.48 16.27
CA SER A 12 -35.29 -19.93 16.18
C SER A 12 -35.12 -18.94 15.02
N ILE A 13 -35.83 -19.12 13.91
CA ILE A 13 -35.82 -18.19 12.77
C ILE A 13 -36.62 -16.92 13.10
N ASP A 14 -37.73 -17.07 13.80
CA ASP A 14 -38.58 -15.94 14.22
C ASP A 14 -37.86 -15.05 15.25
N PHE A 15 -37.13 -15.62 16.22
CA PHE A 15 -36.29 -14.85 17.15
C PHE A 15 -35.15 -14.10 16.45
N LEU A 16 -34.55 -14.69 15.41
CA LEU A 16 -33.46 -14.08 14.65
C LEU A 16 -33.95 -12.91 13.78
N LEU A 17 -35.15 -13.04 13.20
CA LEU A 17 -35.82 -11.98 12.45
C LEU A 17 -36.28 -10.82 13.34
N VAL A 18 -36.78 -11.11 14.54
CA VAL A 18 -37.17 -10.07 15.52
C VAL A 18 -35.94 -9.38 16.11
N ALA A 19 -34.87 -10.10 16.40
CA ALA A 19 -33.59 -9.51 16.81
C ALA A 19 -33.01 -8.61 15.71
N LEU A 20 -33.05 -9.04 14.43
CA LEU A 20 -32.68 -8.19 13.30
C LEU A 20 -33.57 -6.94 13.17
N PHE A 21 -34.86 -7.06 13.48
CA PHE A 21 -35.81 -5.95 13.44
C PHE A 21 -35.54 -4.93 14.56
N LEU A 22 -35.23 -5.38 15.78
CA LEU A 22 -34.93 -4.51 16.93
C LEU A 22 -33.55 -3.84 16.81
N ILE A 23 -32.53 -4.55 16.29
CA ILE A 23 -31.20 -3.98 16.00
C ILE A 23 -31.31 -2.94 14.89
N ASN A 24 -32.11 -3.16 13.84
CA ASN A 24 -32.29 -2.18 12.76
C ASN A 24 -33.16 -0.98 13.15
N ALA A 25 -34.18 -1.16 14.00
CA ALA A 25 -35.07 -0.06 14.42
C ALA A 25 -34.40 0.94 15.37
N SER A 26 -33.41 0.50 16.15
CA SER A 26 -32.65 1.36 17.09
C SER A 26 -31.48 2.11 16.44
N LEU A 27 -30.84 1.54 15.41
CA LEU A 27 -29.68 2.15 14.73
C LEU A 27 -30.03 3.08 13.54
N THR A 28 -31.23 2.99 12.98
CA THR A 28 -31.65 3.76 11.80
C THR A 28 -31.82 5.28 12.00
N PRO A 29 -32.30 5.82 13.15
CA PRO A 29 -32.36 7.27 13.34
C PRO A 29 -31.01 7.91 13.68
N ILE A 30 -30.05 7.12 14.18
CA ILE A 30 -28.70 7.60 14.52
C ILE A 30 -27.87 7.77 13.25
N LEU A 31 -27.96 6.85 12.29
CA LEU A 31 -27.17 6.88 11.05
C LEU A 31 -27.59 7.92 9.99
N LYS A 32 -28.70 8.66 10.23
CA LYS A 32 -29.22 9.69 9.31
C LYS A 32 -28.51 11.05 9.41
N LYS A 33 -27.73 11.28 10.46
CA LYS A 33 -26.89 12.49 10.61
C LYS A 33 -25.49 12.18 10.10
N GLU A 34 -25.18 12.62 8.87
CA GLU A 34 -23.85 12.64 8.22
C GLU A 34 -22.74 11.87 8.98
N TYR A 35 -22.72 10.54 8.87
CA TYR A 35 -21.63 9.76 9.44
C TYR A 35 -20.48 9.56 8.47
N ILE A 36 -19.33 9.95 9.01
CA ILE A 36 -17.97 10.05 8.52
C ILE A 36 -17.27 8.67 8.54
N PHE A 37 -18.03 7.58 8.58
CA PHE A 37 -17.42 6.27 8.76
C PHE A 37 -16.93 5.70 7.42
N CYS A 38 -15.69 6.04 7.09
CA CYS A 38 -14.94 5.31 6.08
C CYS A 38 -14.50 3.97 6.69
N LEU A 39 -15.38 2.97 6.67
CA LEU A 39 -15.00 1.61 7.02
C LEU A 39 -13.93 1.15 6.03
N ALA A 40 -12.80 0.70 6.56
CA ALA A 40 -11.63 0.33 5.80
C ALA A 40 -11.94 -0.80 4.81
N ASP A 41 -11.30 -0.76 3.64
CA ASP A 41 -11.14 -1.95 2.82
C ASP A 41 -10.37 -2.97 3.67
N GLY A 42 -11.08 -3.98 4.18
CA GLY A 42 -10.51 -5.20 4.73
C GLY A 42 -9.87 -5.99 3.61
N ASP A 43 -8.67 -5.58 3.20
CA ASP A 43 -7.61 -6.54 2.90
C ASP A 43 -6.63 -6.43 4.06
N SER A 44 -7.07 -6.91 5.24
CA SER A 44 -6.21 -7.15 6.38
C SER A 44 -5.20 -8.22 5.97
N LEU A 45 -4.03 -7.77 5.52
CA LEU A 45 -2.82 -8.57 5.53
C LEU A 45 -2.34 -8.70 6.98
N GLU A 46 -3.16 -9.31 7.83
CA GLU A 46 -2.93 -9.50 9.27
C GLU A 46 -1.69 -10.37 9.57
N GLY A 47 -1.04 -10.95 8.55
CA GLY A 47 0.21 -11.71 8.68
C GLY A 47 1.48 -10.99 8.18
N ASP A 48 1.40 -9.74 7.72
CA ASP A 48 2.53 -9.07 7.05
C ASP A 48 3.50 -8.34 7.99
N GLU A 49 3.02 -7.89 9.16
CA GLU A 49 3.79 -7.22 10.23
C GLU A 49 4.61 -8.23 11.04
N ASP A 50 3.98 -9.33 11.47
CA ASP A 50 4.66 -10.43 12.15
C ASP A 50 5.79 -10.99 11.28
N PHE A 51 5.59 -11.05 9.96
CA PHE A 51 6.58 -11.51 8.99
C PHE A 51 7.75 -10.52 8.80
N LEU A 52 7.50 -9.21 8.75
CA LEU A 52 8.58 -8.20 8.65
C LEU A 52 9.39 -8.14 9.95
N ALA A 53 8.72 -8.25 11.10
CA ALA A 53 9.37 -8.34 12.40
C ALA A 53 10.19 -9.63 12.53
N GLU A 54 9.67 -10.76 12.04
CA GLU A 54 10.38 -12.04 11.97
C GLU A 54 11.62 -11.96 11.07
N ILE A 55 11.51 -11.37 9.87
CA ILE A 55 12.66 -11.15 8.98
C ILE A 55 13.72 -10.27 9.65
N LEU A 56 13.32 -9.15 10.24
CA LEU A 56 14.28 -8.23 10.87
C LEU A 56 14.95 -8.86 12.10
N ALA A 57 14.23 -9.66 12.87
CA ALA A 57 14.77 -10.36 14.02
C ALA A 57 15.73 -11.49 13.61
N GLU A 58 15.47 -12.17 12.49
CA GLU A 58 16.36 -13.20 11.96
C GLU A 58 17.61 -12.59 11.31
N GLN A 59 17.46 -11.50 10.54
CA GLN A 59 18.59 -10.72 10.01
C GLN A 59 19.47 -10.16 11.14
N ALA A 60 18.89 -9.75 12.28
CA ALA A 60 19.68 -9.29 13.42
C ALA A 60 20.56 -10.41 14.00
N ARG A 61 20.07 -11.66 14.02
CA ARG A 61 20.87 -12.83 14.44
C ARG A 61 21.97 -13.15 13.44
N GLU A 62 21.64 -13.14 12.14
CA GLU A 62 22.63 -13.35 11.08
C GLU A 62 23.71 -12.25 11.08
N ASP A 63 23.34 -10.98 11.31
CA ASP A 63 24.27 -9.84 11.44
C ASP A 63 25.16 -9.98 12.70
N GLU A 64 24.65 -10.51 13.81
CA GLU A 64 25.43 -10.82 15.03
C GLU A 64 26.45 -11.95 14.78
N GLU A 65 26.03 -13.03 14.12
CA GLU A 65 26.92 -14.14 13.72
C GLU A 65 28.00 -13.67 12.75
N LEU A 66 27.64 -12.86 11.75
CA LEU A 66 28.58 -12.28 10.79
C LEU A 66 29.54 -11.30 11.48
N ALA A 67 29.06 -10.46 12.40
CA ALA A 67 29.92 -9.55 13.16
C ALA A 67 30.93 -10.30 14.03
N GLY A 68 30.55 -11.47 14.57
CA GLY A 68 31.47 -12.39 15.24
C GLY A 68 32.58 -12.87 14.29
N MET A 69 32.22 -13.39 13.12
CA MET A 69 33.20 -13.84 12.11
C MET A 69 34.09 -12.69 11.60
N GLU A 70 33.53 -11.51 11.35
CA GLU A 70 34.30 -10.33 10.93
C GLU A 70 35.25 -9.83 12.02
N ALA A 71 34.88 -9.96 13.30
CA ALA A 71 35.77 -9.65 14.41
C ALA A 71 36.96 -10.62 14.44
N GLU A 72 36.72 -11.91 14.25
CA GLU A 72 37.78 -12.93 14.12
C GLU A 72 38.68 -12.66 12.91
N VAL A 73 38.10 -12.32 11.76
CA VAL A 73 38.87 -11.94 10.56
C VAL A 73 39.67 -10.66 10.80
N ARG A 74 39.10 -9.65 11.47
CA ARG A 74 39.83 -8.42 11.85
C ARG A 74 40.97 -8.71 12.81
N GLU A 75 40.79 -9.64 13.75
CA GLU A 75 41.87 -10.08 14.63
C GLU A 75 42.98 -10.79 13.84
N TYR A 76 42.62 -11.65 12.88
CA TYR A 76 43.57 -12.30 11.99
C TYR A 76 44.29 -11.31 11.06
N GLU A 77 43.56 -10.35 10.47
CA GLU A 77 44.11 -9.29 9.64
C GLU A 77 44.98 -8.33 10.45
N ALA A 78 44.64 -8.05 11.72
CA ALA A 78 45.49 -7.29 12.63
C ALA A 78 46.77 -8.07 12.99
N MET A 79 46.69 -9.39 13.15
CA MET A 79 47.88 -10.25 13.29
C MET A 79 48.74 -10.24 12.02
N LYS A 80 48.12 -10.28 10.84
CA LYS A 80 48.80 -10.22 9.53
C LYS A 80 49.38 -8.84 9.21
N ALA A 81 48.69 -7.76 9.58
CA ALA A 81 49.16 -6.39 9.43
C ALA A 81 50.35 -6.09 10.35
N ARG A 82 50.41 -6.71 11.53
CA ARG A 82 51.62 -6.71 12.39
C ARG A 82 52.82 -7.42 11.73
N GLN A 83 52.62 -8.26 10.72
CA GLN A 83 53.70 -8.88 9.93
C GLN A 83 54.16 -8.05 8.71
N TYR A 84 53.43 -7.01 8.30
CA TYR A 84 53.65 -6.34 7.00
C TYR A 84 53.78 -4.80 7.05
N SER A 85 54.16 -4.20 8.19
CA SER A 85 54.45 -2.76 8.24
C SER A 85 55.91 -2.44 7.84
N SER A 86 56.19 -2.45 6.54
CA SER A 86 57.35 -1.80 5.92
C SER A 86 57.01 -1.42 4.47
N GLY A 87 56.84 -0.13 4.20
CA GLY A 87 56.62 0.40 2.84
C GLY A 87 55.65 1.57 2.81
N GLY A 88 56.16 2.79 2.61
CA GLY A 88 55.46 4.06 2.84
C GLY A 88 54.89 4.78 1.61
N GLY A 89 54.29 5.95 1.89
CA GLY A 89 54.54 7.21 1.17
C GLY A 89 53.56 7.69 0.09
N GLY A 90 52.68 8.64 0.45
CA GLY A 90 52.73 10.04 -0.04
C GLY A 90 52.19 10.46 -1.43
N MET A 91 50.95 11.01 -1.42
CA MET A 91 50.55 12.36 -1.90
C MET A 91 50.44 12.71 -3.43
N PRO A 92 49.78 13.84 -3.82
CA PRO A 92 48.64 13.85 -4.75
C PRO A 92 48.79 14.81 -5.96
N GLY A 93 47.75 14.93 -6.81
CA GLY A 93 47.55 16.14 -7.64
C GLY A 93 46.94 15.91 -9.03
N GLY A 94 46.11 16.87 -9.49
CA GLY A 94 45.72 16.99 -10.90
C GLY A 94 44.43 17.79 -11.16
N ASP A 95 44.56 19.11 -11.26
CA ASP A 95 43.56 20.10 -11.74
C ASP A 95 43.51 20.16 -13.29
N ARG A 96 42.34 20.44 -13.91
CA ARG A 96 42.11 21.45 -14.99
C ARG A 96 40.81 21.26 -15.79
N GLY A 97 40.17 22.39 -16.08
CA GLY A 97 38.87 22.53 -16.74
C GLY A 97 38.86 22.64 -18.27
N GLY A 98 37.73 23.11 -18.82
CA GLY A 98 37.54 23.42 -20.24
C GLY A 98 36.12 23.89 -20.57
N ALA A 99 35.98 25.18 -20.91
CA ALA A 99 34.76 25.81 -21.42
C ALA A 99 34.62 25.63 -22.93
N GLY A 100 33.38 25.64 -23.44
CA GLY A 100 33.10 25.75 -24.88
C GLY A 100 31.61 25.81 -25.19
N GLY A 101 31.11 26.99 -25.57
CA GLY A 101 29.80 27.15 -26.22
C GLY A 101 29.98 27.64 -27.66
N PRO A 102 28.98 27.48 -28.55
CA PRO A 102 28.93 28.24 -29.80
C PRO A 102 27.76 29.25 -29.84
N LYS A 103 28.07 30.47 -30.30
CA LYS A 103 27.13 31.47 -30.83
C LYS A 103 26.74 31.11 -32.26
N MET A 104 25.50 31.39 -32.68
CA MET A 104 25.17 31.74 -34.07
C MET A 104 23.89 32.59 -34.18
N ASN A 105 23.68 33.13 -35.39
CA ASN A 105 23.12 34.43 -35.76
C ASN A 105 21.60 34.66 -35.64
N LYS A 106 21.28 35.96 -35.62
CA LYS A 106 19.97 36.60 -35.70
C LYS A 106 19.63 36.94 -37.17
N MET A 107 18.46 36.52 -37.65
CA MET A 107 17.79 37.07 -38.83
C MET A 107 16.27 37.09 -38.55
N GLY A 108 15.61 38.16 -38.99
CA GLY A 108 14.19 38.42 -38.70
C GLY A 108 13.31 38.44 -39.94
N GLY A 109 11.99 38.55 -39.67
CA GLY A 109 10.98 39.06 -40.59
C GLY A 109 9.90 38.05 -41.01
N GLY A 110 8.63 38.35 -40.72
CA GLY A 110 7.47 37.77 -41.41
C GLY A 110 6.34 37.29 -40.50
N ALA A 111 5.56 38.21 -39.93
CA ALA A 111 4.34 37.89 -39.19
C ALA A 111 3.14 37.71 -40.14
N SER A 112 2.25 36.78 -39.76
CA SER A 112 0.89 36.50 -40.28
C SER A 112 0.67 35.28 -41.19
N SER A 113 1.24 34.12 -40.83
CA SER A 113 0.61 32.79 -41.02
C SER A 113 1.23 31.74 -40.07
N PHE A 114 1.49 32.11 -38.81
CA PHE A 114 2.40 31.37 -37.92
C PHE A 114 1.72 30.49 -36.86
N SER A 115 0.49 30.79 -36.42
CA SER A 115 -0.13 30.10 -35.28
C SER A 115 -0.46 28.62 -35.56
N LYS A 116 -1.05 28.31 -36.73
CA LYS A 116 -1.33 26.91 -37.12
C LYS A 116 -0.05 26.09 -37.32
N LEU A 117 0.97 26.70 -37.90
CA LEU A 117 2.29 26.07 -38.07
C LEU A 117 2.97 25.83 -36.72
N GLU A 118 2.85 26.74 -35.76
CA GLU A 118 3.40 26.60 -34.42
C GLU A 118 2.71 25.49 -33.61
N ASP A 119 1.38 25.41 -33.69
CA ASP A 119 0.62 24.32 -33.06
C ASP A 119 0.96 22.96 -33.68
N ASP A 120 1.14 22.90 -35.00
CA ASP A 120 1.53 21.67 -35.69
C ASP A 120 2.99 21.29 -35.43
N LEU A 121 3.89 22.28 -35.24
CA LEU A 121 5.27 22.04 -34.79
C LEU A 121 5.27 21.49 -33.35
N LYS A 122 4.51 22.10 -32.44
CA LYS A 122 4.34 21.63 -31.05
C LYS A 122 3.77 20.22 -30.99
N LYS A 123 2.81 19.87 -31.85
CA LYS A 123 2.29 18.50 -31.96
C LYS A 123 3.36 17.53 -32.44
N LYS A 124 4.11 17.88 -33.49
CA LYS A 124 5.21 17.04 -34.00
C LYS A 124 6.34 16.87 -32.99
N GLU A 125 6.70 17.93 -32.27
CA GLU A 125 7.66 17.89 -31.17
C GLU A 125 7.15 17.02 -30.02
N ALA A 126 5.88 17.14 -29.64
CA ALA A 126 5.26 16.28 -28.63
C ALA A 126 5.20 14.82 -29.07
N GLU A 127 4.90 14.53 -30.34
CA GLU A 127 4.93 13.16 -30.88
C GLU A 127 6.35 12.59 -30.92
N ASN A 128 7.33 13.39 -31.35
CA ASN A 128 8.74 12.99 -31.34
C ASN A 128 9.24 12.77 -29.90
N ALA A 129 8.85 13.63 -28.96
CA ALA A 129 9.16 13.46 -27.55
C ALA A 129 8.52 12.18 -26.98
N LYS A 130 7.26 11.88 -27.34
CA LYS A 130 6.60 10.62 -26.96
C LYS A 130 7.30 9.40 -27.55
N LYS A 131 7.68 9.43 -28.82
CA LYS A 131 8.42 8.34 -29.47
C LYS A 131 9.79 8.12 -28.82
N LYS A 132 10.51 9.21 -28.51
CA LYS A 132 11.79 9.14 -27.78
C LYS A 132 11.61 8.56 -26.38
N ALA A 133 10.62 9.06 -25.62
CA ALA A 133 10.32 8.54 -24.29
C ALA A 133 9.95 7.04 -24.33
N ALA A 134 9.17 6.60 -25.32
CA ALA A 134 8.84 5.19 -25.51
C ALA A 134 10.08 4.34 -25.86
N GLN A 135 10.96 4.83 -26.73
CA GLN A 135 12.22 4.15 -27.05
C GLN A 135 13.16 4.07 -25.84
N GLU A 136 13.25 5.14 -25.06
CA GLU A 136 14.04 5.18 -23.82
C GLU A 136 13.48 4.20 -22.78
N GLU A 137 12.16 4.10 -22.65
CA GLU A 137 11.49 3.12 -21.78
C GLU A 137 11.77 1.68 -22.24
N GLU A 138 11.68 1.39 -23.54
CA GLU A 138 12.02 0.07 -24.09
C GLU A 138 13.48 -0.31 -23.84
N ILE A 139 14.41 0.63 -24.02
CA ILE A 139 15.84 0.41 -23.74
C ILE A 139 16.04 0.13 -22.25
N ALA A 140 15.44 0.93 -21.38
CA ALA A 140 15.53 0.75 -19.93
C ALA A 140 14.97 -0.62 -19.48
N LEU A 141 13.85 -1.07 -20.08
CA LEU A 141 13.29 -2.39 -19.82
C LEU A 141 14.25 -3.50 -20.27
N GLN A 142 14.84 -3.40 -21.46
CA GLN A 142 15.82 -4.38 -21.94
C GLN A 142 17.08 -4.43 -21.06
N GLU A 143 17.55 -3.27 -20.60
CA GLU A 143 18.69 -3.19 -19.68
C GLU A 143 18.35 -3.84 -18.33
N ALA A 144 17.17 -3.56 -17.77
CA ALA A 144 16.70 -4.18 -16.53
C ALA A 144 16.56 -5.71 -16.67
N GLU A 145 16.03 -6.20 -17.79
CA GLU A 145 15.96 -7.64 -18.08
C GLU A 145 17.35 -8.28 -18.19
N ARG A 146 18.30 -7.62 -18.85
CA ARG A 146 19.69 -8.09 -18.93
C ARG A 146 20.35 -8.17 -17.56
N ILE A 147 20.18 -7.14 -16.72
CA ILE A 147 20.71 -7.11 -15.36
C ILE A 147 20.09 -8.26 -14.54
N ARG A 148 18.78 -8.46 -14.65
CA ARG A 148 18.07 -9.54 -13.98
C ARG A 148 18.61 -10.92 -14.38
N LEU A 149 18.72 -11.18 -15.69
CA LEU A 149 19.24 -12.46 -16.20
C LEU A 149 20.67 -12.71 -15.74
N LYS A 150 21.51 -11.67 -15.73
CA LYS A 150 22.89 -11.76 -15.24
C LYS A 150 22.91 -12.16 -13.76
N ARG A 151 22.11 -11.52 -12.90
CA ARG A 151 22.02 -11.86 -11.47
C ARG A 151 21.51 -13.28 -11.23
N GLU A 152 20.50 -13.72 -12.00
CA GLU A 152 19.98 -15.08 -11.92
C GLU A 152 21.07 -16.10 -12.30
N ALA A 153 21.84 -15.84 -13.37
CA ALA A 153 22.95 -16.69 -13.79
C ALA A 153 24.11 -16.71 -12.78
N ASP A 154 24.47 -15.55 -12.21
CA ASP A 154 25.52 -15.44 -11.19
C ASP A 154 25.14 -16.25 -9.94
N PHE A 155 23.88 -16.15 -9.50
CA PHE A 155 23.36 -16.94 -8.38
C PHE A 155 23.36 -18.44 -8.68
N GLU A 156 22.99 -18.86 -9.90
CA GLU A 156 23.06 -20.26 -10.31
C GLU A 156 24.49 -20.80 -10.33
N ALA A 157 25.45 -19.98 -10.79
CA ALA A 157 26.87 -20.32 -10.76
C ALA A 157 27.39 -20.44 -9.32
N GLU A 158 26.90 -19.62 -8.40
CA GLU A 158 27.22 -19.70 -6.97
C GLU A 158 26.65 -20.97 -6.33
N LEU A 159 25.39 -21.33 -6.63
CA LEU A 159 24.77 -22.56 -6.13
C LEU A 159 25.52 -23.84 -6.55
N LYS A 160 26.19 -23.83 -7.70
CA LYS A 160 27.00 -24.95 -8.18
C LYS A 160 28.31 -25.12 -7.41
N LYS A 161 28.80 -24.06 -6.77
CA LYS A 161 30.06 -24.05 -5.99
C LYS A 161 29.84 -24.39 -4.51
N MET A 162 28.59 -24.31 -4.03
CA MET A 162 28.23 -24.50 -2.63
C MET A 162 27.95 -25.95 -2.26
N ASP A 163 28.15 -26.28 -0.99
CA ASP A 163 27.72 -27.54 -0.39
C ASP A 163 26.17 -27.66 -0.34
N ASP A 164 25.65 -28.87 -0.20
CA ASP A 164 24.21 -29.15 -0.23
C ASP A 164 23.42 -28.42 0.87
N GLU A 165 24.00 -28.27 2.08
CA GLU A 165 23.35 -27.52 3.15
C GLU A 165 23.35 -26.01 2.88
N GLN A 166 24.49 -25.49 2.43
CA GLN A 166 24.66 -24.08 2.06
C GLN A 166 23.71 -23.70 0.92
N ARG A 167 23.56 -24.57 -0.08
CA ARG A 167 22.64 -24.42 -1.20
C ARG A 167 21.18 -24.32 -0.73
N LYS A 168 20.76 -25.15 0.22
CA LYS A 168 19.41 -25.08 0.81
C LYS A 168 19.19 -23.76 1.56
N LYS A 169 20.17 -23.29 2.33
CA LYS A 169 20.11 -21.99 3.02
C LYS A 169 20.00 -20.84 2.01
N ALA A 170 20.84 -20.82 0.99
CA ALA A 170 20.84 -19.82 -0.08
C ALA A 170 19.50 -19.76 -0.83
N GLN A 171 18.92 -20.92 -1.16
CA GLN A 171 17.60 -21.00 -1.82
C GLN A 171 16.46 -20.52 -0.91
N ARG A 172 16.50 -20.86 0.39
CA ARG A 172 15.54 -20.34 1.37
C ARG A 172 15.64 -18.83 1.48
N GLN A 173 16.85 -18.28 1.55
CA GLN A 173 17.06 -16.83 1.56
C GLN A 173 16.49 -16.16 0.31
N LYS A 174 16.83 -16.67 -0.88
CA LYS A 174 16.27 -16.16 -2.14
C LYS A 174 14.73 -16.22 -2.15
N ALA A 175 14.13 -17.28 -1.60
CA ALA A 175 12.68 -17.38 -1.51
C ALA A 175 12.07 -16.35 -0.55
N ARG A 176 12.75 -16.01 0.56
CA ARG A 176 12.35 -14.92 1.48
C ARG A 176 12.42 -13.56 0.79
N ASP A 177 13.57 -13.28 0.20
CA ASP A 177 13.84 -12.06 -0.56
C ASP A 177 12.81 -11.85 -1.68
N ALA A 178 12.52 -12.90 -2.45
CA ALA A 178 11.52 -12.89 -3.51
C ALA A 178 10.09 -12.61 -3.00
N LYS A 179 9.75 -12.97 -1.75
CA LYS A 179 8.45 -12.60 -1.17
C LYS A 179 8.37 -11.10 -0.89
N VAL A 180 9.43 -10.53 -0.31
CA VAL A 180 9.51 -9.09 -0.02
C VAL A 180 9.43 -8.28 -1.32
N VAL A 181 10.25 -8.64 -2.31
CA VAL A 181 10.28 -8.01 -3.64
C VAL A 181 8.90 -8.10 -4.32
N ARG A 182 8.26 -9.28 -4.31
CA ARG A 182 6.91 -9.43 -4.86
C ARG A 182 5.87 -8.56 -4.16
N ARG A 183 5.94 -8.43 -2.82
CA ARG A 183 5.01 -7.57 -2.05
C ARG A 183 5.18 -6.11 -2.44
N VAL A 184 6.41 -5.62 -2.49
CA VAL A 184 6.76 -4.23 -2.87
C VAL A 184 6.26 -3.92 -4.27
N LEU A 185 6.57 -4.77 -5.25
CA LEU A 185 6.17 -4.56 -6.64
C LEU A 185 4.65 -4.65 -6.83
N LYS A 186 3.98 -5.58 -6.14
CA LYS A 186 2.51 -5.67 -6.15
C LYS A 186 1.86 -4.40 -5.60
N ALA A 187 2.38 -3.85 -4.51
CA ALA A 187 1.87 -2.63 -3.91
C ALA A 187 2.12 -1.39 -4.79
N HIS A 188 3.31 -1.32 -5.41
CA HIS A 188 3.67 -0.25 -6.34
C HIS A 188 2.79 -0.25 -7.59
N ASN A 189 2.59 -1.42 -8.21
CA ASN A 189 1.73 -1.57 -9.38
C ASN A 189 0.26 -1.26 -9.06
N ALA A 190 -0.17 -1.45 -7.81
CA ALA A 190 -1.48 -1.03 -7.33
C ALA A 190 -1.58 0.48 -7.03
N GLY A 191 -0.49 1.24 -7.16
CA GLY A 191 -0.41 2.66 -6.83
C GLY A 191 -0.54 2.95 -5.33
N LYS A 192 -0.23 1.97 -4.46
CA LYS A 192 -0.42 2.05 -3.00
C LYS A 192 0.91 2.33 -2.29
N HIS A 193 1.33 3.59 -2.24
CA HIS A 193 2.64 3.97 -1.65
C HIS A 193 2.79 3.60 -0.17
N TYR A 194 1.72 3.71 0.63
CA TYR A 194 1.75 3.29 2.05
C TYR A 194 1.97 1.78 2.21
N ALA A 195 1.34 0.98 1.34
CA ALA A 195 1.48 -0.47 1.36
C ALA A 195 2.88 -0.93 0.90
N VAL A 196 3.54 -0.17 0.03
CA VAL A 196 4.94 -0.43 -0.35
C VAL A 196 5.87 -0.39 0.86
N LEU A 197 5.67 0.59 1.75
CA LEU A 197 6.42 0.69 3.00
C LEU A 197 5.90 -0.28 4.09
N GLY A 198 4.79 -0.98 3.86
CA GLY A 198 4.14 -1.79 4.88
C GLY A 198 3.50 -0.96 6.01
N ILE A 199 3.22 0.33 5.78
CA ILE A 199 2.59 1.19 6.80
C ILE A 199 1.09 1.29 6.53
N HIS A 200 0.26 1.12 7.55
CA HIS A 200 -1.17 1.36 7.44
C HIS A 200 -1.50 2.84 7.69
N ASN A 201 -2.00 3.55 6.66
CA ASN A 201 -2.55 4.90 6.85
C ASN A 201 -4.06 4.82 7.15
N LEU A 202 -4.39 4.95 8.44
CA LEU A 202 -5.76 4.95 8.95
C LEU A 202 -6.17 6.37 9.36
N GLU A 203 -6.01 7.34 8.44
CA GLU A 203 -6.42 8.71 8.71
C GLU A 203 -7.94 8.78 8.89
N LEU A 204 -8.36 8.88 10.16
CA LEU A 204 -9.74 9.08 10.54
C LEU A 204 -9.94 10.58 10.78
N GLN A 205 -10.58 11.26 9.83
CA GLN A 205 -11.00 12.65 10.00
C GLN A 205 -12.37 12.65 10.68
N LEU A 206 -12.43 12.70 12.00
CA LEU A 206 -13.69 12.98 12.69
C LEU A 206 -14.06 14.43 12.42
N GLY A 207 -15.27 14.66 11.91
CA GLY A 207 -15.77 16.00 11.57
C GLY A 207 -15.89 16.89 12.79
N PRO A 208 -16.20 18.18 12.60
CA PRO A 208 -16.32 19.09 13.73
C PRO A 208 -17.40 18.59 14.69
N LEU A 209 -17.00 18.24 15.90
CA LEU A 209 -17.90 17.82 16.95
C LEU A 209 -18.38 19.09 17.66
N TYR A 210 -19.67 19.36 17.57
CA TYR A 210 -20.29 20.48 18.27
C TYR A 210 -20.80 19.99 19.63
N PHE A 211 -20.14 20.43 20.71
CA PHE A 211 -20.56 20.15 22.09
C PHE A 211 -20.77 21.49 22.80
N PHE A 212 -22.01 21.77 23.21
CA PHE A 212 -22.35 22.93 24.06
C PHE A 212 -21.77 24.28 23.56
N ASN A 213 -22.18 24.73 22.36
CA ASN A 213 -21.64 25.91 21.65
C ASN A 213 -20.13 25.88 21.34
N PHE A 214 -19.39 24.86 21.76
CA PHE A 214 -17.98 24.69 21.45
C PHE A 214 -17.83 23.83 20.18
N SER A 215 -17.11 24.36 19.20
CA SER A 215 -16.76 23.64 17.97
C SER A 215 -15.40 23.00 18.14
N PHE A 216 -15.35 21.70 18.46
CA PHE A 216 -14.12 20.94 18.34
C PHE A 216 -13.87 20.71 16.86
N GLY A 217 -12.76 21.25 16.33
CA GLY A 217 -12.42 21.17 14.91
C GLY A 217 -12.21 19.73 14.41
N PRO A 218 -11.92 19.52 13.12
CA PRO A 218 -11.71 18.19 12.57
C PRO A 218 -10.53 17.50 13.27
N TRP A 219 -10.79 16.41 13.98
CA TRP A 219 -9.73 15.64 14.64
C TRP A 219 -9.20 14.60 13.67
N THR A 220 -7.91 14.67 13.35
CA THR A 220 -7.20 13.65 12.58
C THR A 220 -6.58 12.65 13.55
N ILE A 221 -7.13 11.45 13.61
CA ILE A 221 -6.63 10.37 14.47
C ILE A 221 -5.82 9.40 13.58
N PHE A 222 -4.73 8.85 14.14
CA PHE A 222 -3.83 7.86 13.50
C PHE A 222 -3.04 8.33 12.27
N ARG A 223 -2.75 9.62 12.15
CA ARG A 223 -1.87 10.14 11.08
C ARG A 223 -0.41 9.72 11.31
N VAL A 224 0.17 9.03 10.32
CA VAL A 224 1.57 8.58 10.34
C VAL A 224 2.54 9.78 10.34
N LYS A 225 3.52 9.79 11.23
CA LYS A 225 4.53 10.88 11.31
C LYS A 225 5.62 10.70 10.25
N THR A 226 6.17 11.78 9.71
CA THR A 226 7.25 11.74 8.70
C THR A 226 8.52 11.02 9.21
N LYS A 227 8.82 11.11 10.51
CA LYS A 227 9.94 10.39 11.14
C LYS A 227 9.79 8.87 11.05
N GLU A 228 8.57 8.37 11.16
CA GLU A 228 8.24 6.95 11.11
C GLU A 228 8.39 6.41 9.68
N ILE A 229 7.86 7.16 8.70
CA ILE A 229 8.04 6.87 7.26
C ILE A 229 9.54 6.73 6.93
N LYS A 230 10.38 7.68 7.37
CA LYS A 230 11.83 7.62 7.15
C LYS A 230 12.51 6.46 7.88
N ARG A 231 11.99 6.03 9.03
CA ARG A 231 12.53 4.87 9.77
C ARG A 231 12.25 3.58 8.99
N VAL A 232 11.00 3.37 8.61
CA VAL A 232 10.58 2.18 7.88
C VAL A 232 11.26 2.10 6.51
N TYR A 233 11.35 3.23 5.79
CA TYR A 233 12.10 3.31 4.54
C TYR A 233 13.54 2.82 4.68
N ARG A 234 14.28 3.30 5.70
CA ARG A 234 15.69 2.90 5.91
C ARG A 234 15.82 1.41 6.20
N ASN A 235 14.91 0.83 6.97
CA ASN A 235 14.91 -0.59 7.27
C ASN A 235 14.64 -1.41 6.00
N LEU A 236 13.58 -1.07 5.26
CA LEU A 236 13.18 -1.80 4.06
C LEU A 236 14.18 -1.64 2.92
N ALA A 237 14.80 -0.47 2.78
CA ALA A 237 15.85 -0.21 1.79
C ALA A 237 17.07 -1.12 2.00
N ARG A 238 17.44 -1.45 3.25
CA ARG A 238 18.51 -2.40 3.55
C ARG A 238 18.16 -3.82 3.10
N THR A 239 16.91 -4.23 3.27
CA THR A 239 16.43 -5.60 2.93
C THR A 239 16.22 -5.78 1.42
N VAL A 240 15.79 -4.74 0.71
CA VAL A 240 15.50 -4.78 -0.74
C VAL A 240 16.72 -4.37 -1.59
N HIS A 241 17.82 -3.95 -0.96
CA HIS A 241 19.01 -3.47 -1.67
C HIS A 241 19.54 -4.52 -2.66
N PRO A 242 19.84 -4.16 -3.92
CA PRO A 242 20.25 -5.10 -4.97
C PRO A 242 21.55 -5.87 -4.69
N ASP A 243 22.42 -5.33 -3.82
CA ASP A 243 23.67 -5.98 -3.40
C ASP A 243 23.44 -7.09 -2.36
N LYS A 244 22.47 -6.93 -1.47
CA LYS A 244 22.19 -7.91 -0.39
C LYS A 244 21.11 -8.91 -0.78
N ASN A 245 20.16 -8.47 -1.60
CA ASN A 245 19.00 -9.25 -2.00
C ASN A 245 19.34 -10.14 -3.20
N ARG A 246 19.08 -11.45 -3.08
CA ARG A 246 19.46 -12.45 -4.10
C ARG A 246 18.43 -12.59 -5.23
N ASP A 247 17.35 -11.80 -5.20
CA ASP A 247 16.33 -11.80 -6.25
C ASP A 247 16.74 -10.91 -7.44
N GLY A 248 16.54 -11.41 -8.65
CA GLY A 248 16.89 -10.70 -9.88
C GLY A 248 16.08 -9.40 -10.09
N ARG A 249 14.92 -9.26 -9.44
CA ARG A 249 14.03 -8.08 -9.51
C ARG A 249 14.22 -7.12 -8.35
N ALA A 250 15.24 -7.31 -7.52
CA ALA A 250 15.50 -6.44 -6.37
C ALA A 250 15.67 -4.96 -6.77
N GLU A 251 16.26 -4.70 -7.94
CA GLU A 251 16.47 -3.34 -8.46
C GLU A 251 15.16 -2.63 -8.82
N GLU A 252 14.26 -3.34 -9.52
CA GLU A 252 12.90 -2.87 -9.81
C GLU A 252 12.16 -2.52 -8.51
N ALA A 253 12.25 -3.39 -7.50
CA ALA A 253 11.61 -3.17 -6.20
C ALA A 253 12.24 -2.01 -5.42
N PHE A 254 13.56 -1.81 -5.53
CA PHE A 254 14.27 -0.71 -4.89
C PHE A 254 13.84 0.64 -5.50
N HIS A 255 13.76 0.75 -6.83
CA HIS A 255 13.24 1.94 -7.49
C HIS A 255 11.77 2.20 -7.15
N ALA A 256 10.94 1.16 -7.07
CA ALA A 256 9.54 1.28 -6.64
C ALA A 256 9.40 1.79 -5.20
N LEU A 257 10.30 1.35 -4.32
CA LEU A 257 10.41 1.78 -2.93
C LEU A 257 10.84 3.26 -2.85
N GLU A 258 11.88 3.65 -3.57
CA GLU A 258 12.38 5.03 -3.63
C GLU A 258 11.32 6.01 -4.13
N THR A 259 10.65 5.67 -5.24
CA THR A 259 9.55 6.46 -5.80
C THR A 259 8.43 6.68 -4.77
N SER A 260 8.07 5.63 -4.03
CA SER A 260 7.03 5.72 -3.00
C SER A 260 7.50 6.56 -1.81
N ALA A 261 8.76 6.43 -1.40
CA ALA A 261 9.34 7.21 -0.32
C ALA A 261 9.45 8.70 -0.66
N GLU A 262 9.76 9.05 -1.91
CA GLU A 262 9.82 10.43 -2.39
C GLU A 262 8.45 11.13 -2.23
N ILE A 263 7.39 10.45 -2.68
CA ILE A 263 6.01 10.95 -2.59
C ILE A 263 5.56 11.12 -1.14
N LEU A 264 5.91 10.17 -0.26
CA LEU A 264 5.47 10.16 1.13
C LEU A 264 6.33 11.03 2.06
N THR A 265 7.56 11.36 1.65
CA THR A 265 8.47 12.22 2.42
C THR A 265 8.19 13.70 2.20
N ASP A 266 7.81 14.09 0.99
CA ASP A 266 7.37 15.46 0.69
C ASP A 266 5.93 15.68 1.17
N GLU A 267 5.78 16.61 2.12
CA GLU A 267 4.49 16.95 2.73
C GLU A 267 3.45 17.39 1.70
N LYS A 268 3.85 18.12 0.64
CA LYS A 268 2.91 18.57 -0.39
C LYS A 268 2.38 17.39 -1.20
N LYS A 269 3.30 16.59 -1.77
CA LYS A 269 2.97 15.38 -2.55
C LYS A 269 2.14 14.39 -1.73
N ARG A 270 2.53 14.19 -0.47
CA ARG A 270 1.81 13.35 0.48
C ARG A 270 0.39 13.84 0.71
N SER A 271 0.21 15.14 0.99
CA SER A 271 -1.13 15.70 1.24
C SER A 271 -2.07 15.54 0.03
N ASP A 272 -1.54 15.69 -1.18
CA ASP A 272 -2.33 15.53 -2.41
C ASP A 272 -2.66 14.07 -2.69
N TYR A 273 -1.74 13.16 -2.40
CA TYR A 273 -1.98 11.72 -2.44
C TYR A 273 -3.04 11.29 -1.40
N ASP A 274 -2.92 11.76 -0.15
CA ASP A 274 -3.87 11.49 0.93
C ASP A 274 -5.28 12.00 0.57
N LYS A 275 -5.40 13.22 0.03
CA LYS A 275 -6.69 13.75 -0.48
C LYS A 275 -7.29 12.87 -1.57
N ARG A 276 -6.48 12.37 -2.51
CA ARG A 276 -6.94 11.46 -3.58
C ARG A 276 -7.45 10.13 -3.02
N ILE A 277 -6.75 9.55 -2.03
CA ILE A 277 -7.20 8.33 -1.35
C ILE A 277 -8.52 8.57 -0.60
N ILE A 278 -8.61 9.64 0.18
CA ILE A 278 -9.80 9.96 0.95
C ILE A 278 -11.00 10.21 0.01
N ALA A 279 -10.79 10.94 -1.09
CA ALA A 279 -11.84 11.21 -2.08
C ALA A 279 -12.33 9.94 -2.79
N THR A 280 -11.42 9.05 -3.19
CA THR A 280 -11.78 7.76 -3.81
C THR A 280 -12.52 6.84 -2.84
N ARG A 281 -12.05 6.74 -1.58
CA ARG A 281 -12.74 6.01 -0.50
C ARG A 281 -14.14 6.55 -0.24
N ARG A 282 -14.30 7.87 -0.12
CA ARG A 282 -15.62 8.52 0.07
C ARG A 282 -16.57 8.19 -1.08
N ARG A 283 -16.11 8.22 -2.34
CA ARG A 283 -16.94 7.86 -3.51
C ARG A 283 -17.37 6.40 -3.50
N ARG A 284 -16.45 5.47 -3.19
CA ARG A 284 -16.75 4.03 -3.09
C ARG A 284 -17.75 3.76 -1.96
N ASN A 285 -17.51 4.32 -0.78
CA ASN A 285 -18.35 4.14 0.39
C ASN A 285 -19.73 4.77 0.22
N LYS A 286 -19.84 5.92 -0.47
CA LYS A 286 -21.14 6.51 -0.80
C LYS A 286 -22.02 5.53 -1.61
N ARG A 287 -21.47 4.89 -2.64
CA ARG A 287 -22.22 3.89 -3.45
C ARG A 287 -22.61 2.66 -2.63
N ALA A 288 -21.69 2.14 -1.84
CA ALA A 288 -21.97 1.00 -0.96
C ALA A 288 -23.05 1.34 0.07
N MET A 289 -22.97 2.51 0.70
CA MET A 289 -23.95 2.99 1.66
C MET A 289 -25.31 3.26 1.01
N GLU A 290 -25.36 3.85 -0.19
CA GLU A 290 -26.60 4.03 -0.96
C GLU A 290 -27.27 2.68 -1.26
N SER A 291 -26.49 1.67 -1.67
CA SER A 291 -27.03 0.31 -1.90
C SER A 291 -27.55 -0.34 -0.62
N ALA A 292 -26.83 -0.19 0.51
CA ALA A 292 -27.25 -0.70 1.80
C ALA A 292 -28.51 0.02 2.31
N LEU A 293 -28.57 1.35 2.18
CA LEU A 293 -29.73 2.16 2.51
C LEU A 293 -30.94 1.77 1.65
N TYR A 294 -30.74 1.48 0.37
CA TYR A 294 -31.81 1.00 -0.51
C TYR A 294 -32.35 -0.38 -0.09
N VAL A 295 -31.47 -1.35 0.17
CA VAL A 295 -31.87 -2.70 0.61
C VAL A 295 -32.60 -2.64 1.95
N THR A 296 -32.09 -1.84 2.89
CA THR A 296 -32.74 -1.66 4.20
C THR A 296 -34.09 -0.95 4.07
N GLN A 297 -34.22 0.08 3.24
CA GLN A 297 -35.50 0.71 2.94
C GLN A 297 -36.50 -0.27 2.32
N LEU A 298 -36.07 -1.07 1.35
CA LEU A 298 -36.90 -2.09 0.72
C LEU A 298 -37.38 -3.14 1.74
N ALA A 299 -36.48 -3.61 2.61
CA ALA A 299 -36.81 -4.50 3.71
C ALA A 299 -37.83 -3.86 4.67
N TRP A 300 -37.66 -2.58 5.01
CA TRP A 300 -38.59 -1.83 5.84
C TRP A 300 -39.98 -1.70 5.20
N CYS A 301 -40.05 -1.38 3.91
CA CYS A 301 -41.31 -1.28 3.16
C CYS A 301 -42.04 -2.63 3.06
N ARG A 302 -41.29 -3.74 2.88
CA ARG A 302 -41.83 -5.10 2.87
C ARG A 302 -42.42 -5.46 4.24
N SER A 303 -41.68 -5.17 5.32
CA SER A 303 -42.12 -5.39 6.71
C SER A 303 -43.31 -4.53 7.12
N LEU A 304 -43.39 -3.27 6.66
CA LEU A 304 -44.56 -2.43 6.91
C LEU A 304 -45.82 -2.95 6.18
N SER A 305 -45.66 -3.54 5.01
CA SER A 305 -46.77 -4.12 4.24
C SER A 305 -47.33 -5.39 4.89
N THR A 306 -46.47 -6.25 5.44
CA THR A 306 -46.90 -7.42 6.21
C THR A 306 -47.58 -7.00 7.51
N LEU A 307 -47.08 -5.98 8.20
CA LEU A 307 -47.76 -5.41 9.39
C LEU A 307 -49.13 -4.81 9.06
N ARG A 308 -49.30 -4.16 7.90
CA ARG A 308 -50.63 -3.68 7.45
C ARG A 308 -51.60 -4.83 7.16
N LEU A 309 -51.14 -5.92 6.55
CA LEU A 309 -51.95 -7.12 6.32
C LEU A 309 -52.35 -7.79 7.64
N ILE A 310 -51.41 -7.94 8.58
CA ILE A 310 -51.67 -8.46 9.92
C ILE A 310 -52.72 -7.60 10.64
N LYS A 311 -52.60 -6.26 10.58
CA LYS A 311 -53.63 -5.34 11.10
C LYS A 311 -55.00 -5.53 10.45
N ARG A 312 -55.03 -5.77 9.13
CA ARG A 312 -56.29 -5.98 8.39
C ARG A 312 -56.96 -7.32 8.72
N VAL A 313 -56.18 -8.34 9.05
CA VAL A 313 -56.67 -9.69 9.39
C VAL A 313 -57.04 -9.83 10.87
N LEU A 314 -56.25 -9.26 11.80
CA LEU A 314 -56.49 -9.35 13.25
C LEU A 314 -57.44 -8.27 13.81
N GLY A 315 -57.75 -7.23 13.02
CA GLY A 315 -58.65 -6.16 13.46
C GLY A 315 -58.11 -5.36 14.67
N PRO A 316 -58.99 -4.74 15.49
CA PRO A 316 -58.59 -3.78 16.53
C PRO A 316 -57.72 -4.36 17.65
N PHE A 317 -57.60 -5.69 17.75
CA PHE A 317 -56.78 -6.38 18.75
C PHE A 317 -55.32 -6.59 18.34
N SER A 318 -54.93 -6.24 17.11
CA SER A 318 -53.56 -6.48 16.63
C SER A 318 -52.51 -5.59 17.33
N THR A 319 -52.87 -4.37 17.72
CA THR A 319 -51.94 -3.41 18.33
C THR A 319 -51.51 -3.80 19.75
N PRO A 320 -52.40 -4.18 20.69
CA PRO A 320 -51.97 -4.63 22.01
C PRO A 320 -51.15 -5.92 21.94
N ILE A 321 -51.51 -6.87 21.06
CA ILE A 321 -50.74 -8.13 20.89
C ILE A 321 -49.32 -7.84 20.41
N LEU A 322 -49.15 -7.01 19.38
CA LEU A 322 -47.82 -6.66 18.86
C LEU A 322 -46.97 -5.92 19.89
N VAL A 323 -47.55 -4.98 20.64
CA VAL A 323 -46.85 -4.25 21.69
C VAL A 323 -46.41 -5.20 22.80
N VAL A 324 -47.28 -6.09 23.27
CA VAL A 324 -46.95 -7.07 24.31
C VAL A 324 -45.87 -8.05 23.83
N THR A 325 -45.94 -8.54 22.59
CA THR A 325 -44.89 -9.42 22.04
C THR A 325 -43.54 -8.71 21.89
N ALA A 326 -43.53 -7.42 21.54
CA ALA A 326 -42.29 -6.64 21.43
C ALA A 326 -41.69 -6.25 22.79
N LEU A 327 -42.49 -6.27 23.86
CA LEU A 327 -42.07 -5.97 25.23
C LEU A 327 -41.59 -7.24 25.98
N ILE A 328 -41.97 -8.43 25.50
CA ILE A 328 -41.57 -9.73 26.07
C ILE A 328 -40.22 -10.22 25.49
N ILE A 329 -39.85 -9.76 24.29
CA ILE A 329 -38.57 -10.09 23.61
C ILE A 329 -37.52 -9.05 23.99
#